data_AF-A0A2N2YHJ2-F1
#
_entry.id   AF-A0A2N2YHJ2-F1
#
_cell.length_a   1.000
_cell.length_b   1.000
_cell.length_c   1.000
_cell.angle_alpha   90.00
_cell.angle_beta   90.00
_cell.angle_gamma   90.00
#
_symmetry.space_group_name_H-M   'P 1'
#
loop_
_entity.id
_entity.type
_entity.pdbx_description
1 polymer ?
#
loop_
_entity_poly.entity_id
_entity_poly.type
_entity_poly.pdbx_seq_one_letter_code
_entity_poly.pdbx_strand_id
1 'polypeptide(L)'
;MDLLKRFFRADKVEFSEKVRYRMKYDRNPLLITLQDKYLVRNYANSKGVNTAKLLYVTNNAETIPFEQLPPKYLIKMNHGRKWNILGFNSKFYLFEDGKKLVNDDGTFINIEKASKYEMTQTEVVKKCNAWLTQKYRRTEWAYQHIIPKILIEEFLESRDGKVLKDFRMYTFHGKVRTISVGSA
;
A
#
# COMPACT_ATOMS: atom_id res chain seq x y z
N MET A 1 -19.09 19.25 21.17
CA MET A 1 -17.98 19.63 20.28
C MET A 1 -16.64 19.87 21.01
N ASP A 2 -16.66 20.20 22.31
CA ASP A 2 -15.45 20.62 23.06
C ASP A 2 -14.60 19.45 23.62
N LEU A 3 -15.23 18.37 24.08
CA LEU A 3 -14.54 17.16 24.60
C LEU A 3 -13.64 16.46 23.57
N LEU A 4 -14.08 16.36 22.32
CA LEU A 4 -13.29 15.74 21.24
C LEU A 4 -12.02 16.56 20.95
N LYS A 5 -12.16 17.88 20.88
CA LYS A 5 -11.02 18.80 20.69
C LYS A 5 -10.06 18.69 21.86
N ARG A 6 -10.56 18.61 23.11
CA ARG A 6 -9.75 18.39 24.30
C ARG A 6 -9.01 17.05 24.26
N PHE A 7 -9.67 15.95 23.90
CA PHE A 7 -9.02 14.63 23.79
C PHE A 7 -7.85 14.63 22.78
N PHE A 8 -8.05 15.20 21.59
CA PHE A 8 -6.99 15.25 20.57
C PHE A 8 -5.85 16.22 20.92
N ARG A 9 -6.12 17.23 21.75
CA ARG A 9 -5.13 18.20 22.26
C ARG A 9 -4.49 17.81 23.59
N ALA A 10 -4.98 16.76 24.25
CA ALA A 10 -4.43 16.33 25.53
C ALA A 10 -3.02 15.74 25.33
N ASP A 11 -2.11 16.15 26.20
CA ASP A 11 -0.71 15.71 26.21
C ASP A 11 -0.56 14.29 26.80
N LYS A 12 -1.49 13.86 27.66
CA LYS A 12 -1.49 12.53 28.29
C LYS A 12 -2.12 11.41 27.43
N VAL A 13 -2.38 11.67 26.15
CA VAL A 13 -2.95 10.67 25.24
C VAL A 13 -1.94 10.37 24.14
N GLU A 14 -1.52 9.12 24.08
CA GLU A 14 -0.52 8.65 23.13
C GLU A 14 -1.03 8.74 21.69
N PHE A 15 -0.11 8.89 20.74
CA PHE A 15 -0.45 8.92 19.31
C PHE A 15 -1.27 7.68 18.90
N SER A 16 -0.87 6.50 19.39
CA SER A 16 -1.55 5.24 19.06
C SER A 16 -2.99 5.20 19.57
N GLU A 17 -3.28 5.82 20.72
CA GLU A 17 -4.63 5.93 21.27
C GLU A 17 -5.49 6.88 20.44
N LYS A 18 -4.92 8.00 19.98
CA LYS A 18 -5.60 8.93 19.05
C LYS A 18 -5.95 8.24 17.73
N VAL A 19 -5.08 7.39 17.20
CA VAL A 19 -5.36 6.57 16.00
C VAL A 19 -6.47 5.55 16.28
N ARG A 20 -6.39 4.79 17.38
CA ARG A 20 -7.44 3.83 17.76
C ARG A 20 -8.80 4.50 17.96
N TYR A 21 -8.82 5.69 18.55
CA TYR A 21 -10.04 6.49 18.68
C TYR A 21 -10.63 6.78 17.30
N ARG A 22 -9.82 7.27 16.34
CA ARG A 22 -10.30 7.53 14.99
C ARG A 22 -10.84 6.28 14.31
N MET A 23 -10.09 5.18 14.38
CA MET A 23 -10.54 3.89 13.87
C MET A 23 -11.90 3.50 14.46
N LYS A 24 -12.11 3.68 15.77
CA LYS A 24 -13.34 3.25 16.41
C LYS A 24 -14.51 4.24 16.27
N TYR A 25 -14.27 5.55 16.21
CA TYR A 25 -15.33 6.56 16.38
C TYR A 25 -15.39 7.63 15.28
N ASP A 26 -14.30 7.91 14.57
CA ASP A 26 -14.31 8.88 13.47
C ASP A 26 -15.03 8.25 12.27
N ARG A 27 -16.03 8.94 11.72
CA ARG A 27 -16.86 8.50 10.59
C ARG A 27 -16.73 9.44 9.39
N ASN A 28 -15.66 10.23 9.35
CA ASN A 28 -15.36 11.05 8.19
C ASN A 28 -15.18 10.15 6.94
N PRO A 29 -16.00 10.31 5.89
CA PRO A 29 -15.92 9.48 4.69
C PRO A 29 -14.57 9.59 3.97
N LEU A 30 -13.82 10.68 4.18
CA LEU A 30 -12.46 10.83 3.66
C LEU A 30 -11.53 9.70 4.14
N LEU A 31 -11.78 9.10 5.31
CA LEU A 31 -10.99 7.97 5.80
C LEU A 31 -11.13 6.72 4.93
N ILE A 32 -12.25 6.54 4.22
CA ILE A 32 -12.42 5.46 3.24
C ILE A 32 -11.48 5.73 2.04
N THR A 33 -11.55 6.94 1.47
CA THR A 33 -10.70 7.36 0.35
C THR A 33 -9.21 7.24 0.66
N LEU A 34 -8.79 7.65 1.86
CA LEU A 34 -7.38 7.63 2.25
C LEU A 34 -6.83 6.22 2.51
N GLN A 35 -7.69 5.24 2.83
CA GLN A 35 -7.29 3.85 3.04
C GLN A 35 -7.36 3.00 1.76
N ASP A 36 -8.03 3.50 0.72
CA ASP A 36 -8.14 2.86 -0.58
C ASP A 36 -7.00 3.33 -1.51
N LYS A 37 -6.02 2.46 -1.79
CA LYS A 37 -4.87 2.78 -2.66
C LYS A 37 -5.24 3.10 -4.11
N TYR A 38 -6.46 2.80 -4.54
CA TYR A 38 -6.99 3.21 -5.83
C TYR A 38 -7.56 4.63 -5.74
N LEU A 39 -8.50 4.87 -4.83
CA LEU A 39 -9.17 6.18 -4.72
C LEU A 39 -8.26 7.29 -4.20
N VAL A 40 -7.29 6.97 -3.34
CA VAL A 40 -6.32 7.95 -2.81
C VAL A 40 -5.51 8.60 -3.92
N ARG A 41 -5.34 7.94 -5.08
CA ARG A 41 -4.60 8.49 -6.23
C ARG A 41 -5.30 9.71 -6.80
N ASN A 42 -6.63 9.66 -6.94
CA ASN A 42 -7.41 10.80 -7.40
C ASN A 42 -7.30 11.97 -6.43
N TYR A 43 -7.33 11.68 -5.12
CA TYR A 43 -7.13 12.71 -4.10
C TYR A 43 -5.71 13.31 -4.17
N ALA A 44 -4.67 12.48 -4.29
CA ALA A 44 -3.28 12.92 -4.42
C ALA A 44 -3.08 13.79 -5.68
N ASN A 45 -3.56 13.33 -6.83
CA ASN A 45 -3.49 14.08 -8.09
C ASN A 45 -4.21 15.43 -7.98
N SER A 46 -5.37 15.49 -7.30
CA SER A 46 -6.09 16.75 -7.06
C SER A 46 -5.31 17.77 -6.22
N LYS A 47 -4.25 17.33 -5.54
CA LYS A 47 -3.32 18.15 -4.75
C LYS A 47 -1.96 18.33 -5.44
N GLY A 48 -1.83 17.95 -6.71
CA GLY A 48 -0.58 18.04 -7.46
C GLY A 48 0.48 17.02 -7.05
N VAL A 49 0.09 15.94 -6.36
CA VAL A 49 1.00 14.86 -5.95
C VAL A 49 0.91 13.72 -6.96
N ASN A 50 2.02 13.43 -7.62
CA ASN A 50 2.10 12.31 -8.56
C ASN A 50 2.02 10.97 -7.83
N THR A 51 1.38 10.01 -8.50
CA THR A 51 1.36 8.60 -8.08
C THR A 51 1.95 7.73 -9.16
N ALA A 52 2.34 6.49 -8.81
CA ALA A 52 2.81 5.54 -9.82
C ALA A 52 1.76 5.39 -10.94
N LYS A 53 2.20 5.11 -12.17
CA LYS A 53 1.31 4.81 -13.27
C LYS A 53 0.57 3.49 -12.99
N LEU A 54 -0.77 3.51 -13.09
CA LEU A 54 -1.57 2.28 -13.13
C LEU A 54 -1.48 1.68 -14.54
N LEU A 55 -1.13 0.40 -14.59
CA LEU A 55 -1.01 -0.39 -15.82
C LEU A 55 -2.30 -1.19 -16.08
N TYR A 56 -2.92 -1.69 -15.01
CA TYR A 56 -4.17 -2.46 -15.09
C TYR A 56 -4.92 -2.44 -13.75
N VAL A 57 -6.25 -2.54 -13.79
CA VAL A 57 -7.11 -2.61 -12.60
C VAL A 57 -8.22 -3.61 -12.86
N THR A 58 -8.45 -4.54 -11.93
CA THR A 58 -9.50 -5.54 -12.04
C THR A 58 -10.02 -5.94 -10.67
N ASN A 59 -11.20 -6.54 -10.60
CA ASN A 59 -11.73 -7.24 -9.42
C ASN A 59 -11.81 -8.76 -9.65
N ASN A 60 -11.23 -9.25 -10.75
CA ASN A 60 -11.19 -10.64 -11.16
C ASN A 60 -9.73 -10.98 -11.47
N ALA A 61 -9.12 -11.90 -10.71
CA ALA A 61 -7.70 -12.19 -10.84
C ALA A 61 -7.38 -12.94 -12.14
N GLU A 62 -8.34 -13.66 -12.70
CA GLU A 62 -8.22 -14.41 -13.94
C GLU A 62 -8.10 -13.49 -15.17
N THR A 63 -8.48 -12.21 -15.06
CA THR A 63 -8.34 -11.24 -16.16
C THR A 63 -6.99 -10.53 -16.19
N ILE A 64 -6.05 -10.85 -15.30
CA ILE A 64 -4.72 -10.23 -15.29
C ILE A 64 -4.01 -10.55 -16.62
N PRO A 65 -3.60 -9.54 -17.42
CA PRO A 65 -3.01 -9.76 -18.74
C PRO A 65 -1.50 -9.98 -18.64
N PHE A 66 -1.05 -11.07 -18.00
CA PHE A 66 0.36 -11.31 -17.68
C PHE A 66 1.32 -11.12 -18.87
N GLU A 67 0.92 -11.56 -20.06
CA GLU A 67 1.73 -11.50 -21.29
C GLU A 67 1.87 -10.08 -21.88
N GLN A 68 1.07 -9.11 -21.43
CA GLN A 68 1.08 -7.73 -21.91
C GLN A 68 1.76 -6.76 -20.94
N LEU A 69 2.14 -7.24 -19.76
CA LEU A 69 2.73 -6.41 -18.71
C LEU A 69 4.21 -6.15 -19.01
N PRO A 70 4.74 -4.97 -18.60
CA PRO A 70 6.15 -4.65 -18.81
C PRO A 70 7.06 -5.61 -18.03
N PRO A 71 8.39 -5.61 -18.30
CA PRO A 71 9.33 -6.50 -17.61
C PRO A 71 9.34 -6.35 -16.08
N LYS A 72 8.86 -5.22 -15.52
CA LYS A 72 8.85 -4.95 -14.09
C LYS A 72 7.59 -4.20 -13.65
N TYR A 73 6.87 -4.72 -12.66
CA TYR A 73 5.64 -4.11 -12.12
C TYR A 73 5.29 -4.66 -10.73
N LEU A 74 4.37 -3.99 -10.03
CA LEU A 74 3.80 -4.48 -8.78
C LEU A 74 2.33 -4.80 -8.93
N ILE A 75 1.91 -5.98 -8.47
CA ILE A 75 0.52 -6.35 -8.24
C ILE A 75 0.20 -6.09 -6.77
N LYS A 76 -0.85 -5.32 -6.48
CA LYS A 76 -1.28 -4.94 -5.13
C LYS A 76 -2.79 -5.02 -5.02
N MET A 77 -3.32 -5.10 -3.80
CA MET A 77 -4.74 -4.78 -3.58
C MET A 77 -4.90 -3.29 -3.23
N ASN A 78 -6.04 -2.71 -3.59
CA ASN A 78 -6.38 -1.35 -3.17
C ASN A 78 -6.58 -1.25 -1.65
N HIS A 79 -7.04 -2.33 -1.01
CA HIS A 79 -7.20 -2.45 0.45
C HIS A 79 -6.04 -3.22 1.10
N GLY A 80 -6.01 -3.26 2.44
CA GLY A 80 -5.06 -4.07 3.21
C GLY A 80 -3.60 -3.58 3.20
N ARG A 81 -2.69 -4.46 3.64
CA ARG A 81 -1.25 -4.18 3.79
C ARG A 81 -0.42 -5.42 3.48
N LYS A 82 0.86 -5.24 3.11
CA LYS A 82 1.84 -6.31 2.78
C LYS A 82 1.46 -7.23 1.61
N TRP A 83 0.41 -6.90 0.88
CA TRP A 83 -0.02 -7.67 -0.29
C TRP A 83 0.56 -7.05 -1.53
N ASN A 84 1.83 -7.36 -1.79
CA ASN A 84 2.50 -6.97 -3.01
C ASN A 84 3.11 -8.21 -3.63
N ILE A 85 3.01 -8.33 -4.95
CA ILE A 85 3.73 -9.31 -5.75
C ILE A 85 4.53 -8.53 -6.77
N LEU A 86 5.82 -8.82 -6.87
CA LEU A 86 6.69 -8.28 -7.90
C LEU A 86 6.59 -9.17 -9.14
N GLY A 87 6.17 -8.60 -10.26
CA GLY A 87 6.43 -9.19 -11.58
C GLY A 87 7.78 -8.72 -12.08
N PHE A 88 8.67 -9.66 -12.42
CA PHE A 88 10.01 -9.36 -12.94
C PHE A 88 10.44 -10.39 -13.98
N ASN A 89 10.63 -9.97 -15.24
CA ASN A 89 11.06 -10.82 -16.35
C ASN A 89 10.26 -12.14 -16.43
N SER A 90 8.93 -12.03 -16.51
CA SER A 90 7.96 -13.15 -16.57
C SER A 90 7.93 -14.06 -15.33
N LYS A 91 8.65 -13.72 -14.26
CA LYS A 91 8.57 -14.38 -12.95
C LYS A 91 7.82 -13.53 -11.95
N PHE A 92 7.34 -14.18 -10.89
CA PHE A 92 6.55 -13.55 -9.83
C PHE A 92 7.16 -13.82 -8.48
N TYR A 93 7.22 -12.81 -7.62
CA TYR A 93 7.80 -12.93 -6.28
C TYR A 93 6.90 -12.30 -5.23
N LEU A 94 6.60 -13.05 -4.16
CA LEU A 94 5.85 -12.51 -3.03
C LEU A 94 6.68 -11.43 -2.29
N PHE A 95 6.17 -10.20 -2.28
CA PHE A 95 6.86 -9.01 -1.81
C PHE A 95 6.20 -8.40 -0.56
N GLU A 96 6.27 -9.12 0.56
CA GLU A 96 5.59 -8.69 1.80
C GLU A 96 6.21 -7.44 2.42
N ASP A 97 7.53 -7.48 2.67
CA ASP A 97 8.23 -6.50 3.53
C ASP A 97 9.39 -5.79 2.82
N GLY A 98 9.51 -5.90 1.49
CA GLY A 98 10.52 -5.20 0.70
C GLY A 98 11.94 -5.77 0.80
N LYS A 99 12.43 -5.88 2.03
CA LYS A 99 13.79 -6.26 2.43
C LYS A 99 14.27 -7.60 1.88
N LYS A 100 13.34 -8.51 1.60
CA LYS A 100 13.63 -9.88 1.16
C LYS A 100 14.22 -9.94 -0.25
N LEU A 101 13.97 -8.93 -1.09
CA LEU A 101 14.42 -8.88 -2.49
C LEU A 101 15.51 -7.84 -2.75
N VAL A 102 16.05 -7.23 -1.70
CA VAL A 102 17.03 -6.13 -1.77
C VAL A 102 18.43 -6.68 -1.54
N ASN A 103 19.37 -6.26 -2.38
CA ASN A 103 20.81 -6.51 -2.21
C ASN A 103 21.36 -5.70 -1.04
N ASP A 104 22.48 -6.13 -0.46
CA ASP A 104 23.06 -5.47 0.71
C ASP A 104 23.53 -4.03 0.40
N ASP A 105 23.77 -3.70 -0.87
CA ASP A 105 24.07 -2.35 -1.39
C ASP A 105 22.83 -1.46 -1.62
N GLY A 106 21.63 -2.00 -1.38
CA GLY A 106 20.35 -1.33 -1.53
C GLY A 106 19.74 -1.42 -2.93
N THR A 107 20.31 -2.18 -3.86
CA THR A 107 19.75 -2.38 -5.22
C THR A 107 18.70 -3.50 -5.25
N PHE A 108 17.81 -3.45 -6.25
CA PHE A 108 16.90 -4.57 -6.60
C PHE A 108 17.42 -5.26 -7.87
N ILE A 109 17.31 -6.58 -8.06
CA ILE A 109 16.73 -7.63 -7.22
C ILE A 109 17.82 -8.62 -6.78
N ASN A 110 17.79 -9.04 -5.52
CA ASN A 110 18.60 -10.19 -5.07
C ASN A 110 17.91 -11.51 -5.50
N ILE A 111 18.28 -12.05 -6.67
CA ILE A 111 17.62 -13.23 -7.26
C ILE A 111 17.74 -14.46 -6.35
N GLU A 112 18.90 -14.67 -5.72
CA GLU A 112 19.12 -15.80 -4.80
C GLU A 112 18.14 -15.76 -3.63
N LYS A 113 18.02 -14.62 -2.94
CA LYS A 113 17.04 -14.41 -1.87
C LYS A 113 15.60 -14.40 -2.39
N ALA A 114 15.37 -14.03 -3.65
CA ALA A 114 14.05 -13.96 -4.27
C ALA A 114 13.47 -15.34 -4.61
N SER A 115 14.31 -16.28 -5.04
CA SER A 115 13.92 -17.62 -5.49
C SER A 115 12.97 -18.35 -4.53
N LYS A 116 13.20 -18.23 -3.22
CA LYS A 116 12.35 -18.82 -2.17
C LYS A 116 10.95 -18.22 -2.03
N TYR A 117 10.70 -17.12 -2.74
CA TYR A 117 9.41 -16.42 -2.80
C TYR A 117 8.82 -16.43 -4.22
N GLU A 118 9.42 -17.18 -5.14
CA GLU A 118 8.93 -17.33 -6.51
C GLU A 118 7.52 -17.96 -6.50
N MET A 119 6.69 -17.49 -7.42
CA MET A 119 5.31 -17.93 -7.58
C MET A 119 5.02 -18.22 -9.05
N THR A 120 4.17 -19.21 -9.31
CA THR A 120 3.55 -19.43 -10.61
C THR A 120 2.40 -18.45 -10.85
N GLN A 121 2.00 -18.23 -12.11
CA GLN A 121 0.80 -17.42 -12.43
C GLN A 121 -0.44 -17.92 -11.68
N THR A 122 -0.64 -19.25 -11.60
CA THR A 122 -1.75 -19.86 -10.86
C THR A 122 -1.73 -19.50 -9.37
N GLU A 123 -0.56 -19.50 -8.74
CA GLU A 123 -0.43 -19.10 -7.34
C GLU A 123 -0.69 -17.60 -7.14
N VAL A 124 -0.26 -16.76 -8.09
CA VAL A 124 -0.57 -15.31 -8.08
C VAL A 124 -2.08 -15.09 -8.11
N VAL A 125 -2.78 -15.74 -9.05
CA VAL A 125 -4.25 -15.67 -9.17
C VAL A 125 -4.92 -16.14 -7.89
N LYS A 126 -4.53 -17.31 -7.37
CA LYS A 126 -5.07 -17.86 -6.11
C LYS A 126 -4.86 -16.90 -4.94
N LYS A 127 -3.69 -16.28 -4.83
CA LYS A 127 -3.35 -15.32 -3.77
C LYS A 127 -4.21 -14.05 -3.89
N CYS A 128 -4.36 -13.52 -5.10
CA CYS A 128 -5.20 -12.34 -5.35
C CYS A 128 -6.66 -12.62 -5.02
N ASN A 129 -7.21 -13.77 -5.42
CA ASN A 129 -8.57 -14.19 -5.06
C ASN A 129 -8.75 -14.31 -3.54
N ALA A 130 -7.78 -14.89 -2.84
CA ALA A 130 -7.81 -14.93 -1.37
C ALA A 130 -7.83 -13.52 -0.76
N TRP A 131 -7.00 -12.60 -1.26
CA TRP A 131 -6.94 -11.23 -0.76
C TRP A 131 -8.22 -10.42 -1.05
N LEU A 132 -8.82 -10.58 -2.24
CA LEU A 132 -10.08 -9.94 -2.62
C LEU A 132 -11.24 -10.27 -1.66
N THR A 133 -11.19 -11.45 -1.00
CA THR A 133 -12.24 -11.89 -0.06
C THR A 133 -11.99 -11.50 1.39
N GLN A 134 -10.89 -10.76 1.69
CA GLN A 134 -10.57 -10.38 3.06
C GLN A 134 -11.68 -9.55 3.71
N LYS A 135 -12.10 -9.99 4.88
CA LYS A 135 -13.05 -9.26 5.74
C LYS A 135 -12.32 -8.47 6.82
N TYR A 136 -12.87 -7.31 7.18
CA TYR A 136 -12.30 -6.41 8.17
C TYR A 136 -13.15 -6.35 9.44
N ARG A 137 -12.50 -6.09 10.57
CA ARG A 137 -13.18 -5.97 11.88
C ARG A 137 -14.04 -4.71 11.91
N ARG A 138 -15.05 -4.68 12.79
CA ARG A 138 -15.93 -3.50 12.98
C ARG A 138 -15.15 -2.22 13.32
N THR A 139 -14.00 -2.34 13.99
CA THR A 139 -13.11 -1.22 14.32
C THR A 139 -12.33 -0.69 13.12
N GLU A 140 -12.32 -1.42 12.01
CA GLU A 140 -11.69 -1.05 10.74
C GLU A 140 -12.79 -0.65 9.74
N TRP A 141 -13.82 0.06 10.21
CA TRP A 141 -15.03 0.39 9.44
C TRP A 141 -14.71 0.98 8.06
N ALA A 142 -13.70 1.84 7.95
CA ALA A 142 -13.32 2.47 6.68
C ALA A 142 -12.98 1.41 5.61
N TYR A 143 -12.28 0.34 5.99
CA TYR A 143 -11.96 -0.76 5.08
C TYR A 143 -13.20 -1.58 4.67
N GLN A 144 -14.24 -1.63 5.50
CA GLN A 144 -15.47 -2.36 5.18
C GLN A 144 -16.27 -1.72 4.04
N HIS A 145 -16.03 -0.45 3.74
CA HIS A 145 -16.67 0.28 2.65
C HIS A 145 -15.82 0.34 1.37
N ILE A 146 -14.61 -0.22 1.38
CA ILE A 146 -13.76 -0.29 0.19
C ILE A 146 -14.22 -1.46 -0.67
N ILE A 147 -14.44 -1.20 -1.95
CA ILE A 147 -14.68 -2.25 -2.95
C ILE A 147 -13.31 -2.86 -3.31
N PRO A 148 -13.07 -4.16 -3.03
CA PRO A 148 -11.81 -4.82 -3.34
C PRO A 148 -11.45 -4.77 -4.83
N LYS A 149 -10.19 -4.39 -5.12
CA LYS A 149 -9.60 -4.36 -6.46
C LYS A 149 -8.15 -4.78 -6.41
N ILE A 150 -7.73 -5.46 -7.46
CA ILE A 150 -6.34 -5.71 -7.84
C ILE A 150 -5.86 -4.52 -8.67
N LEU A 151 -4.71 -3.98 -8.29
CA LEU A 151 -4.01 -2.89 -8.95
C LEU A 151 -2.69 -3.44 -9.48
N ILE A 152 -2.41 -3.21 -10.76
CA ILE A 152 -1.10 -3.42 -11.35
C ILE A 152 -0.54 -2.04 -11.65
N GLU A 153 0.61 -1.72 -11.05
CA GLU A 153 1.26 -0.42 -11.20
C GLU A 153 2.73 -0.59 -11.58
N GLU A 154 3.29 0.46 -12.18
CA GLU A 154 4.71 0.50 -12.49
C GLU A 154 5.55 0.30 -11.22
N PHE A 155 6.68 -0.39 -11.36
CA PHE A 155 7.66 -0.46 -10.31
C PHE A 155 8.49 0.82 -10.31
N LEU A 156 8.46 1.57 -9.21
CA LEU A 156 9.22 2.80 -9.10
C LEU A 156 10.66 2.52 -8.64
N GLU A 157 11.61 3.17 -9.30
CA GLU A 157 13.04 3.08 -9.00
C GLU A 157 13.59 4.46 -8.64
N SER A 158 14.57 4.47 -7.75
CA SER A 158 15.33 5.70 -7.50
C SER A 158 16.28 5.98 -8.67
N ARG A 159 16.69 7.24 -8.81
CA ARG A 159 17.62 7.66 -9.87
C ARG A 159 19.00 7.01 -9.75
N ASP A 160 19.39 6.61 -8.55
CA ASP A 160 20.64 5.91 -8.25
C ASP A 160 20.49 4.38 -8.30
N GLY A 161 19.36 3.85 -8.78
CA GLY A 161 19.13 2.41 -8.94
C GLY A 161 18.92 1.64 -7.63
N LYS A 162 18.81 2.36 -6.50
CA LYS A 162 18.58 1.81 -5.16
C LYS A 162 17.10 1.80 -4.79
N VAL A 163 16.78 1.20 -3.65
CA VAL A 163 15.44 1.24 -3.06
C VAL A 163 14.97 2.68 -2.85
N LEU A 164 13.67 2.91 -3.03
CA LEU A 164 13.08 4.21 -2.74
C LEU A 164 13.16 4.53 -1.25
N LYS A 165 13.42 5.81 -0.95
CA LYS A 165 13.26 6.33 0.40
C LYS A 165 11.78 6.54 0.69
N ASP A 166 11.30 5.97 1.80
CA ASP A 166 9.95 6.16 2.30
C ASP A 166 9.95 7.32 3.31
N PHE A 167 9.30 8.42 2.98
CA PHE A 167 9.15 9.58 3.86
C PHE A 167 7.77 9.58 4.50
N ARG A 168 7.73 9.47 5.83
CA ARG A 168 6.50 9.54 6.62
C ARG A 168 6.42 10.86 7.36
N MET A 169 5.47 11.70 6.96
CA MET A 169 5.29 13.05 7.50
C MET A 169 4.13 13.05 8.50
N TYR A 170 4.45 13.12 9.79
CA TYR A 170 3.45 13.15 10.85
C TYR A 170 2.91 14.57 11.01
N THR A 171 1.65 14.75 10.62
CA THR A 171 0.98 16.06 10.53
C THR A 171 -0.07 16.21 11.61
N PHE A 172 0.06 17.26 12.42
CA PHE A 172 -0.87 17.59 13.50
C PHE A 172 -1.36 19.03 13.34
N HIS A 173 -2.68 19.22 13.33
CA HIS A 173 -3.31 20.54 13.14
C HIS A 173 -2.81 21.28 11.90
N GLY A 174 -2.63 20.56 10.79
CA GLY A 174 -2.17 21.13 9.52
C GLY A 174 -0.68 21.45 9.45
N LYS A 175 0.11 21.12 10.49
CA LYS A 175 1.57 21.32 10.50
C LYS A 175 2.30 19.98 10.63
N VAL A 176 3.30 19.77 9.79
CA VAL A 176 4.23 18.65 9.92
C VAL A 176 5.04 18.86 11.20
N ARG A 177 5.06 17.85 12.07
CA ARG A 177 5.82 17.91 13.35
C ARG A 177 7.04 17.02 13.32
N THR A 178 6.97 15.92 12.59
CA THR A 178 8.05 14.94 12.51
C THR A 178 8.08 14.31 11.13
N ILE A 179 9.28 14.06 10.63
CA ILE A 179 9.51 13.29 9.41
C ILE A 179 10.31 12.07 9.82
N SER A 180 9.81 10.88 9.47
CA SER A 180 10.55 9.62 9.59
C SER A 180 10.97 9.19 8.19
N VAL A 181 12.24 8.79 8.05
CA VAL A 181 12.80 8.29 6.79
C VAL A 181 13.06 6.79 6.95
N GLY A 182 12.46 6.00 6.08
CA GLY A 182 12.71 4.58 5.94
C GLY A 182 13.12 4.22 4.50
N SER A 183 13.24 2.93 4.24
CA SER A 183 13.32 2.35 2.90
C SER A 183 11.99 1.66 2.58
N ALA A 184 11.53 1.81 1.34
CA ALA A 184 10.36 1.10 0.81
C ALA A 184 10.59 -0.41 0.68
#